data_AF-A0A9D6HJK1-F1
#
_entry.id   AF-A0A9D6HJK1-F1
#
_cell.length_a   1.000
_cell.length_b   1.000
_cell.length_c   1.000
_cell.angle_alpha   90.00
_cell.angle_beta   90.00
_cell.angle_gamma   90.00
#
_symmetry.space_group_name_H-M   'P 1'
#
loop_
_entity.id
_entity.type
_entity.pdbx_description
1 polymer ?
#
loop_
_entity_poly.entity_id
_entity_poly.type
_entity_poly.pdbx_seq_one_letter_code
_entity_poly.pdbx_strand_id
1 'polypeptide(L)'
;MPPPPPSPHNDSPTTDRPALLLLGPTASGKTACTLALAASLPIEVISVDSALIYRDMNIGTAKPSVEERALCPHHLIDIVTP
;
A
#
# COMPACT_ATOMS: atom_id res chain seq x y z
N MET A 1 8.46 31.73 -24.99
CA MET A 1 8.98 30.35 -24.86
C MET A 1 7.78 29.43 -24.72
N PRO A 2 7.51 28.52 -25.68
CA PRO A 2 6.39 27.60 -25.58
C PRO A 2 6.61 26.60 -24.42
N PRO A 3 5.55 26.11 -23.77
CA PRO A 3 5.65 25.10 -22.71
C PRO A 3 6.27 23.80 -23.27
N PRO A 4 7.01 23.03 -22.45
CA PRO A 4 7.56 21.74 -22.87
C PRO A 4 6.42 20.79 -23.26
N PRO A 5 6.61 19.93 -24.29
CA PRO A 5 5.62 18.95 -24.67
C PRO A 5 5.30 18.02 -23.48
N PRO A 6 4.04 17.57 -23.33
CA PRO A 6 3.68 16.59 -22.30
C PRO A 6 4.50 15.31 -22.51
N SER A 7 5.09 14.80 -21.42
CA SER A 7 5.86 13.55 -21.43
C SER A 7 5.04 12.41 -22.03
N PRO A 8 5.66 11.50 -22.80
CA PRO A 8 4.96 10.35 -23.34
C PRO A 8 4.50 9.46 -22.19
N HIS A 9 3.20 9.47 -21.90
CA HIS A 9 2.58 8.42 -21.11
C HIS A 9 2.73 7.12 -21.92
N ASN A 10 3.38 6.14 -21.30
CA ASN A 10 3.76 4.89 -21.94
C ASN A 10 2.50 4.02 -22.15
N ASP A 11 1.81 4.20 -23.28
CA ASP A 11 0.63 3.44 -23.71
C ASP A 11 1.02 2.03 -24.22
N SER A 12 1.79 1.29 -23.43
CA SER A 12 1.88 -0.17 -23.62
C SER A 12 0.53 -0.79 -23.22
N PRO A 13 0.07 -1.89 -23.87
CA PRO A 13 -1.14 -2.57 -23.47
C PRO A 13 -1.00 -3.01 -22.01
N THR A 14 -1.58 -2.24 -21.09
CA THR A 14 -1.64 -2.59 -19.69
C THR A 14 -2.47 -3.85 -19.62
N THR A 15 -1.83 -4.97 -19.30
CA THR A 15 -2.55 -6.13 -18.80
C THR A 15 -3.38 -5.60 -17.64
N ASP A 16 -4.69 -5.50 -17.84
CA ASP A 16 -5.58 -4.77 -16.95
C ASP A 16 -5.70 -5.57 -15.65
N ARG A 17 -4.73 -5.38 -14.76
CA ARG A 17 -4.67 -6.04 -13.47
C ARG A 17 -5.60 -5.25 -12.55
N PRO A 18 -6.70 -5.84 -12.08
CA PRO A 18 -7.64 -5.13 -11.24
C PRO A 18 -6.92 -4.66 -9.97
N ALA A 19 -7.02 -3.36 -9.68
CA ALA A 19 -6.44 -2.74 -8.51
C ALA A 19 -7.52 -2.03 -7.69
N LEU A 20 -7.48 -2.21 -6.37
CA LEU A 20 -8.38 -1.56 -5.43
C LEU A 20 -7.62 -0.51 -4.62
N LEU A 21 -8.08 0.74 -4.66
CA LEU A 21 -7.57 1.81 -3.79
C LEU A 21 -8.44 1.95 -2.55
N LEU A 22 -7.88 1.63 -1.38
CA LEU A 22 -8.54 1.79 -0.09
C LEU A 22 -8.02 3.05 0.62
N LEU A 23 -8.76 4.16 0.49
CA LEU A 23 -8.42 5.45 1.08
C LEU A 23 -9.23 5.70 2.36
N GLY A 24 -8.66 6.48 3.29
CA GLY A 24 -9.33 6.87 4.53
C GLY A 24 -8.37 7.46 5.57
N PRO A 25 -8.87 8.18 6.59
CA PRO A 25 -8.02 8.79 7.61
C PRO A 25 -7.30 7.74 8.48
N THR A 26 -6.25 8.15 9.18
CA THR A 26 -5.59 7.30 10.18
C THR A 26 -6.62 6.80 11.21
N ALA A 27 -6.46 5.57 11.68
CA ALA A 27 -7.40 4.88 12.59
C ALA A 27 -8.81 4.60 12.04
N SER A 28 -9.08 4.77 10.73
CA SER A 28 -10.38 4.44 10.12
C SER A 28 -10.63 2.93 9.90
N GLY A 29 -9.75 2.05 10.40
CA GLY A 29 -9.91 0.59 10.26
C GLY A 29 -9.54 0.01 8.89
N LYS A 30 -8.75 0.71 8.06
CA LYS A 30 -8.32 0.21 6.73
C LYS A 30 -7.66 -1.16 6.80
N THR A 31 -6.73 -1.35 7.74
CA THR A 31 -6.03 -2.63 7.94
C THR A 31 -7.03 -3.78 8.17
N ALA A 32 -8.01 -3.59 9.04
CA ALA A 32 -9.05 -4.60 9.30
C ALA A 32 -9.89 -4.91 8.04
N CYS A 33 -10.24 -3.88 7.26
CA CYS A 33 -10.96 -4.06 5.99
C CYS A 33 -10.12 -4.85 4.97
N THR A 34 -8.83 -4.54 4.84
CA THR A 34 -7.92 -5.26 3.95
C THR A 34 -7.76 -6.73 4.34
N LEU A 35 -7.63 -7.04 5.64
CA LEU A 35 -7.57 -8.42 6.12
C LEU A 35 -8.86 -9.20 5.84
N ALA A 36 -10.03 -8.56 6.02
CA ALA A 36 -11.30 -9.17 5.67
C ALA A 36 -11.43 -9.46 4.16
N LEU A 37 -10.91 -8.57 3.31
CA LEU A 37 -10.84 -8.79 1.86
C LEU A 37 -9.87 -9.93 1.51
N ALA A 38 -8.71 -10.00 2.15
CA ALA A 38 -7.72 -11.06 1.94
C ALA A 38 -8.24 -12.46 2.34
N ALA A 39 -9.20 -12.54 3.26
CA ALA A 39 -9.86 -13.80 3.59
C ALA A 39 -10.76 -14.35 2.46
N SER A 40 -11.22 -13.48 1.54
CA SER A 40 -12.15 -13.85 0.47
C SER A 40 -11.54 -13.78 -0.93
N LEU A 41 -10.47 -13.01 -1.11
CA LEU A 41 -9.86 -12.73 -2.41
C LEU A 41 -8.35 -12.94 -2.35
N PRO A 42 -7.72 -13.46 -3.42
CA PRO A 42 -6.27 -13.59 -3.51
C PRO A 42 -5.64 -12.22 -3.82
N ILE A 43 -5.58 -11.36 -2.81
CA ILE A 43 -5.03 -10.01 -2.91
C ILE A 43 -3.71 -9.89 -2.13
N GLU A 44 -2.92 -8.91 -2.51
CA GLU A 44 -1.73 -8.46 -1.79
C GLU A 44 -1.90 -6.98 -1.45
N VAL A 45 -1.26 -6.54 -0.38
CA VAL A 45 -1.36 -5.17 0.14
C VAL A 45 -0.12 -4.38 -0.24
N ILE A 46 -0.29 -3.22 -0.86
CA ILE A 46 0.77 -2.25 -1.06
C ILE A 46 0.51 -1.07 -0.14
N SER A 47 1.38 -0.86 0.86
CA SER A 47 1.26 0.26 1.78
C SER A 47 1.59 1.57 1.06
N VAL A 48 0.72 2.57 1.19
CA VAL A 48 0.91 3.94 0.68
C VAL A 48 0.87 4.93 1.84
N ASP A 49 1.77 4.71 2.81
CA ASP A 49 1.92 5.55 4.00
C ASP A 49 3.42 5.85 4.19
N SER A 50 3.77 7.13 4.27
CA SER A 50 5.16 7.58 4.38
C SER A 50 5.80 7.28 5.73
N ALA A 51 5.02 6.94 6.76
CA ALA A 51 5.52 6.60 8.08
C ALA A 51 5.77 5.09 8.23
N LEU A 52 4.98 4.24 7.55
CA LEU A 52 5.08 2.78 7.65
C LEU A 52 6.34 2.20 6.98
N ILE A 53 7.03 2.99 6.13
CA ILE A 53 8.25 2.58 5.45
C ILE A 53 9.45 2.40 6.39
N TYR A 54 9.46 3.11 7.54
CA TYR A 54 10.60 3.16 8.46
C TYR A 54 10.62 1.95 9.39
N ARG A 55 11.76 1.25 9.47
CA ARG A 55 11.99 0.16 10.43
C ARG A 55 11.96 0.66 11.87
N ASP A 56 11.61 -0.22 12.80
CA ASP A 56 11.60 -0.02 14.26
C ASP A 56 10.66 1.06 14.82
N MET A 57 10.01 1.86 13.96
CA MET A 57 8.98 2.83 14.33
C MET A 57 7.59 2.18 14.39
N ASN A 58 7.36 1.23 15.31
CA ASN A 58 6.15 0.39 15.27
C ASN A 58 4.93 0.98 16.00
N ILE A 59 5.13 1.60 17.17
CA ILE A 59 4.02 2.06 18.03
C ILE A 59 3.38 3.35 17.50
N GLY A 60 4.18 4.36 17.17
CA GLY A 60 3.68 5.67 16.73
C GLY A 60 3.05 5.68 15.33
N THR A 61 3.28 4.64 14.53
CA THR A 61 2.82 4.56 13.14
C THR A 61 1.65 3.59 12.96
N ALA A 62 1.19 2.93 14.05
CA ALA A 62 0.13 1.94 14.02
C ALA A 62 0.37 0.83 12.96
N LYS A 63 1.62 0.33 12.89
CA LYS A 63 1.98 -0.76 11.98
C LYS A 63 1.12 -2.01 12.21
N PRO A 64 0.71 -2.71 11.14
CA PRO A 64 0.15 -4.05 11.26
C PRO A 64 1.12 -4.98 11.99
N SER A 65 0.59 -5.78 12.89
CA SER A 65 1.33 -6.79 13.65
C SER A 65 1.92 -7.87 12.73
N VAL A 66 2.89 -8.62 13.23
CA VAL A 66 3.50 -9.74 12.48
C VAL A 66 2.44 -10.77 12.09
N GLU A 67 1.47 -11.01 12.97
CA GLU A 67 0.35 -11.94 12.77
C GLU A 67 -0.55 -11.47 11.61
N GLU A 68 -0.93 -10.19 11.59
CA GLU A 68 -1.73 -9.61 10.51
C GLU A 68 -0.98 -9.63 9.17
N ARG A 69 0.33 -9.36 9.17
CA ARG A 69 1.16 -9.44 7.96
C ARG A 69 1.39 -10.86 7.47
N ALA A 70 1.21 -11.87 8.32
CA ALA A 70 1.27 -13.27 7.91
C ALA A 70 -0.01 -13.72 7.19
N LEU A 71 -1.15 -13.06 7.44
CA LEU A 71 -2.44 -13.38 6.81
C LEU A 71 -2.52 -12.93 5.35
N CYS A 72 -1.80 -11.86 4.98
CA CYS A 72 -1.78 -11.33 3.63
C CYS A 72 -0.41 -10.68 3.36
N PRO A 73 0.24 -10.91 2.20
CA PRO A 73 1.49 -10.25 1.88
C PRO A 73 1.34 -8.72 1.91
N HIS A 74 2.19 -8.06 2.71
CA HIS A 74 2.27 -6.60 2.78
C HIS A 74 3.60 -6.11 2.21
N HIS A 75 3.52 -5.21 1.25
CA HIS A 75 4.66 -4.56 0.60
C HIS A 75 4.82 -3.13 1.12
N LEU A 76 6.04 -2.58 0.99
CA LEU A 76 6.40 -1.20 1.36
C LEU A 76 6.24 -0.87 2.86
N ILE A 77 6.34 -1.88 3.73
CA ILE A 77 6.49 -1.72 5.18
C ILE A 77 7.90 -2.14 5.56
N ASP A 78 8.55 -1.44 6.50
CA ASP A 78 9.89 -1.78 7.02
C ASP A 78 10.99 -1.86 5.92
N ILE A 79 10.89 -1.01 4.90
CA ILE A 79 11.81 -1.01 3.75
C ILE A 79 13.02 -0.08 3.94
N VAL A 80 12.93 0.92 4.80
CA VAL A 80 13.98 1.93 5.04
C VAL A 80 14.40 1.92 6.52
N THR A 81 15.69 1.90 6.80
CA THR A 81 16.22 2.18 8.15
C THR A 81 16.23 3.70 8.36
N PRO A 82 15.81 4.24 9.53
CA PRO A 82 15.77 5.68 9.78
C PRO A 82 17.09 6.42 9.49
#